data_AF-A4U443-F1
#
_entry.id   AF-A4U443-F1
#
_cell.length_a   1.000
_cell.length_b   1.000
_cell.length_c   1.000
_cell.angle_alpha   90.00
_cell.angle_beta   90.00
_cell.angle_gamma   90.00
#
_symmetry.space_group_name_H-M   'P 1'
#
loop_
_entity.id
_entity.type
_entity.pdbx_description
1 polymer ?
#
loop_
_entity_poly.entity_id
_entity_poly.type
_entity_poly.pdbx_seq_one_letter_code
_entity_poly.pdbx_strand_id
1 'polypeptide(L)'
;MPSTLLSLFSQVSDPRRGQGKMYPLAPILLFTVLAMLAGAQSYRQVHGFIRTHLNRLNGGFGVSLRRAPAYSSLRFILHGLDADEMERVFREHAAGLAEAPVEGTSLPPAVAIDGKTLRGSFDAFHDRKAAHVLSAFAADGQIILGHLAIAEKSNEIPAAQAMIAALGLTGRLFTLDAMHCQKNIRDCP
;
A
#
# COMPACT_ATOMS: atom_id res chain seq x y z
N MET A 1 -15.29 -14.01 -9.20
CA MET A 1 -15.58 -12.64 -8.71
C MET A 1 -14.27 -12.08 -8.19
N PRO A 2 -13.81 -10.90 -8.64
CA PRO A 2 -12.59 -10.30 -8.10
C PRO A 2 -12.72 -10.15 -6.59
N SER A 3 -11.66 -10.48 -5.86
CA SER A 3 -11.61 -10.32 -4.41
C SER A 3 -11.74 -8.84 -4.07
N THR A 4 -12.81 -8.50 -3.34
CA THR A 4 -13.02 -7.12 -2.87
C THR A 4 -11.92 -6.74 -1.87
N LEU A 5 -11.58 -5.45 -1.80
CA LEU A 5 -10.61 -4.96 -0.84
C LEU A 5 -10.99 -5.33 0.61
N LEU A 6 -12.29 -5.35 0.94
CA LEU A 6 -12.79 -5.78 2.24
C LEU A 6 -12.46 -7.25 2.54
N SER A 7 -12.64 -8.15 1.57
CA SER A 7 -12.30 -9.57 1.74
C SER A 7 -10.80 -9.78 1.89
N LEU A 8 -9.97 -8.99 1.21
CA LEU A 8 -8.52 -9.05 1.33
C LEU A 8 -8.05 -8.56 2.70
N PHE A 9 -8.64 -7.48 3.23
CA PHE A 9 -8.34 -7.00 4.58
C PHE A 9 -8.70 -7.99 5.68
N SER A 10 -9.61 -8.94 5.45
CA SER A 10 -9.89 -10.02 6.41
C SER A 10 -8.74 -11.01 6.56
N GLN A 11 -7.77 -11.01 5.63
CA GLN A 11 -6.56 -11.83 5.73
C GLN A 11 -5.46 -11.21 6.60
N VAL A 12 -5.59 -9.94 6.98
CA VAL A 12 -4.58 -9.22 7.78
C VAL A 12 -4.67 -9.65 9.23
N SER A 13 -3.52 -9.95 9.83
CA SER A 13 -3.42 -10.34 11.23
C SER A 13 -3.81 -9.17 12.14
N ASP A 14 -4.68 -9.42 13.11
CA ASP A 14 -5.09 -8.38 14.06
C ASP A 14 -4.07 -8.24 15.20
N PRO A 15 -3.32 -7.12 15.27
CA PRO A 15 -2.23 -6.95 16.24
C PRO A 15 -2.74 -6.71 17.67
N ARG A 16 -4.05 -6.50 17.84
CA ARG A 16 -4.64 -6.24 19.16
C ARG A 16 -4.74 -7.51 19.98
N ARG A 17 -4.51 -7.38 21.29
CA ARG A 17 -4.84 -8.42 22.28
C ARG A 17 -6.33 -8.75 22.24
N GLY A 18 -6.73 -9.98 22.58
CA GLY A 18 -8.12 -10.44 22.51
C GLY A 18 -9.14 -9.51 23.17
N GLN A 19 -8.83 -8.96 24.35
CA GLN A 19 -9.68 -7.99 25.06
C GLN A 19 -9.86 -6.63 24.34
N GLY A 20 -8.95 -6.28 23.41
CA GLY A 20 -8.97 -5.04 22.63
C GLY A 20 -9.71 -5.14 21.30
N LYS A 21 -10.22 -6.32 20.93
CA LYS A 21 -10.90 -6.58 19.64
C LYS A 21 -12.38 -6.19 19.65
N MET A 22 -12.71 -4.97 20.07
CA MET A 22 -14.09 -4.47 20.06
C MET A 22 -14.64 -4.18 18.66
N TYR A 23 -13.75 -3.86 17.70
CA TYR A 23 -14.12 -3.51 16.34
C TYR A 23 -13.50 -4.53 15.38
N PRO A 24 -14.23 -5.09 14.40
CA PRO A 24 -13.63 -5.95 13.38
C PRO A 24 -12.56 -5.19 12.58
N LEU A 25 -11.40 -5.79 12.35
CA LEU A 25 -10.26 -5.09 11.74
C LEU A 25 -10.54 -4.64 10.31
N ALA A 26 -11.01 -5.55 9.46
CA ALA A 26 -11.17 -5.29 8.03
C ALA A 26 -12.08 -4.08 7.70
N PRO A 27 -13.26 -3.91 8.34
CA PRO A 27 -14.05 -2.68 8.19
C PRO A 27 -13.32 -1.42 8.64
N ILE A 28 -12.51 -1.48 9.71
CA ILE A 28 -11.76 -0.30 10.16
C ILE A 28 -10.70 0.10 9.13
N LEU A 29 -9.99 -0.86 8.55
CA LEU A 29 -9.03 -0.60 7.48
C LEU A 29 -9.72 0.01 6.26
N LEU A 30 -10.81 -0.60 5.80
CA LEU A 30 -11.59 -0.10 4.68
C LEU A 30 -12.11 1.31 4.92
N PHE A 31 -12.73 1.58 6.07
CA PHE A 31 -13.28 2.89 6.36
C PHE A 31 -12.19 3.95 6.51
N THR A 32 -11.00 3.55 6.96
CA THR A 32 -9.82 4.43 6.98
C THR A 32 -9.39 4.80 5.56
N VAL A 33 -9.32 3.83 4.65
CA VAL A 33 -9.02 4.11 3.22
C VAL A 33 -10.06 5.04 2.62
N LEU A 34 -11.36 4.76 2.81
CA LEU A 34 -12.44 5.62 2.31
C LEU A 34 -12.37 7.04 2.88
N ALA A 35 -12.03 7.19 4.16
CA ALA A 35 -11.84 8.49 4.76
C ALA A 35 -10.67 9.25 4.13
N MET A 36 -9.55 8.58 3.87
CA MET A 36 -8.38 9.18 3.21
C MET A 36 -8.70 9.60 1.76
N LEU A 37 -9.43 8.77 1.01
CA LEU A 37 -9.93 9.11 -0.32
C LEU A 37 -10.89 10.30 -0.30
N ALA A 38 -11.66 10.47 0.79
CA ALA A 38 -12.49 11.64 1.04
C ALA A 38 -11.70 12.86 1.59
N GLY A 39 -10.37 12.79 1.64
CA GLY A 39 -9.49 13.91 2.03
C GLY A 39 -9.11 13.95 3.52
N ALA A 40 -9.36 12.90 4.30
CA ALA A 40 -8.88 12.83 5.67
C ALA A 40 -7.35 12.66 5.73
N GLN A 41 -6.67 13.59 6.41
CA GLN A 41 -5.20 13.63 6.57
C GLN A 41 -4.75 13.36 8.02
N SER A 42 -5.68 13.05 8.93
CA SER A 42 -5.38 12.80 10.35
C SER A 42 -6.33 11.78 10.96
N TYR A 43 -5.89 11.09 12.03
CA TYR A 43 -6.74 10.14 12.77
C TYR A 43 -8.03 10.78 13.30
N ARG A 44 -8.00 12.08 13.63
CA ARG A 44 -9.19 12.82 14.07
C ARG A 44 -10.19 13.03 12.94
N GLN A 45 -9.70 13.34 11.73
CA GLN A 45 -10.54 13.44 10.54
C GLN A 45 -11.09 12.08 10.12
N VAL A 46 -10.30 11.01 10.19
CA VAL A 46 -10.80 9.64 9.94
C VAL A 46 -11.91 9.28 10.92
N HIS A 47 -11.71 9.52 12.22
CA HIS A 47 -12.78 9.33 13.21
C HIS A 47 -14.03 10.18 12.88
N GLY A 48 -13.84 11.45 12.50
CA GLY A 48 -14.93 12.35 12.09
C GLY A 48 -15.72 11.83 10.89
N PHE A 49 -15.01 11.33 9.87
CA PHE A 49 -15.61 10.72 8.68
C PHE A 49 -16.44 9.49 9.05
N ILE A 50 -15.85 8.54 9.79
CA ILE A 50 -16.55 7.31 10.21
C ILE A 50 -17.78 7.64 11.04
N ARG A 51 -17.66 8.58 11.99
CA ARG A 51 -18.78 9.01 12.83
C ARG A 51 -19.91 9.62 12.01
N THR A 52 -19.59 10.46 11.03
CA THR A 52 -20.58 11.17 10.20
C THR A 52 -21.29 10.22 9.24
N HIS A 53 -20.59 9.23 8.71
CA HIS A 53 -21.10 8.32 7.69
C HIS A 53 -21.43 6.91 8.21
N LEU A 54 -21.44 6.70 9.53
CA LEU A 54 -21.51 5.37 10.16
C LEU A 54 -22.65 4.49 9.63
N ASN A 55 -23.85 5.03 9.52
CA ASN A 55 -25.02 4.29 9.04
C ASN A 55 -24.87 3.87 7.56
N ARG A 56 -24.31 4.76 6.72
CA ARG A 56 -24.06 4.46 5.31
C ARG A 56 -22.95 3.42 5.15
N LEU A 57 -21.88 3.53 5.93
CA LEU A 57 -20.77 2.57 5.94
C LEU A 57 -21.22 1.18 6.42
N ASN A 58 -22.01 1.13 7.50
CA ASN A 58 -22.60 -0.10 8.00
C ASN A 58 -23.50 -0.77 6.95
N GLY A 59 -24.44 -0.02 6.38
CA GLY A 59 -25.36 -0.54 5.36
C GLY A 59 -24.67 -0.95 4.06
N GLY A 60 -23.70 -0.17 3.60
CA GLY A 60 -22.99 -0.42 2.34
C GLY A 60 -22.05 -1.62 2.36
N PHE A 61 -21.52 -1.97 3.54
CA PHE A 61 -20.54 -3.05 3.69
C PHE A 61 -21.01 -4.21 4.58
N GLY A 62 -22.29 -4.24 4.96
CA GLY A 62 -22.85 -5.30 5.81
C GLY A 62 -22.25 -5.35 7.22
N VAL A 63 -21.80 -4.22 7.74
CA VAL A 63 -21.16 -4.11 9.07
C VAL A 63 -22.16 -3.52 10.06
N SER A 64 -22.05 -3.88 11.34
CA SER A 64 -22.92 -3.36 12.41
C SER A 64 -22.12 -2.70 13.53
N LEU A 65 -21.33 -1.67 13.18
CA LEU A 65 -20.62 -0.89 14.20
C LEU A 65 -21.60 -0.02 14.98
N ARG A 66 -21.63 -0.19 16.31
CA ARG A 66 -22.51 0.58 17.19
C ARG A 66 -22.10 2.06 17.32
N ARG A 67 -20.80 2.34 17.17
CA ARG A 67 -20.20 3.68 17.22
C ARG A 67 -18.88 3.69 16.42
N ALA A 68 -18.45 4.87 16.00
CA ALA A 68 -17.11 5.04 15.42
C ALA A 68 -16.02 4.76 16.47
N PRO A 69 -14.91 4.09 16.11
CA PRO A 69 -13.76 3.98 16.99
C PRO A 69 -13.17 5.36 17.29
N ALA A 70 -12.75 5.58 18.54
CA ALA A 70 -12.04 6.80 18.89
C ALA A 70 -10.74 6.94 18.08
N TYR A 71 -10.27 8.17 17.86
CA TYR A 71 -9.03 8.43 17.13
C TYR A 71 -7.81 7.72 17.75
N SER A 72 -7.80 7.52 19.07
CA SER A 72 -6.77 6.75 19.77
C SER A 72 -6.80 5.28 19.37
N SER A 73 -7.98 4.66 19.32
CA SER A 73 -8.15 3.28 18.86
C SER A 73 -7.70 3.11 17.40
N LEU A 74 -8.06 4.06 16.52
CA LEU A 74 -7.59 4.06 15.13
C LEU A 74 -6.05 4.13 15.07
N ARG A 75 -5.44 5.06 15.81
CA ARG A 75 -3.98 5.19 15.88
C ARG A 75 -3.31 3.90 16.33
N PHE A 76 -3.80 3.28 17.41
CA PHE A 76 -3.23 2.03 17.93
C PHE A 76 -3.34 0.86 16.96
N ILE A 77 -4.49 0.75 16.27
CA ILE A 77 -4.69 -0.28 15.24
C ILE A 77 -3.69 -0.05 14.10
N LEU A 78 -3.69 1.13 13.51
CA LEU A 78 -2.91 1.44 12.30
C LEU A 78 -1.39 1.36 12.55
N HIS A 79 -0.93 1.77 13.74
CA HIS A 79 0.48 1.67 14.12
C HIS A 79 0.90 0.23 14.44
N GLY A 80 -0.04 -0.64 14.80
CA GLY A 80 0.25 -2.04 15.09
C GLY A 80 0.27 -2.95 13.86
N LEU A 81 -0.11 -2.44 12.68
CA LEU A 81 -0.18 -3.25 11.47
C LEU A 81 1.21 -3.63 10.99
N ASP A 82 1.30 -4.85 10.46
CA ASP A 82 2.47 -5.29 9.71
C ASP A 82 2.45 -4.67 8.30
N ALA A 83 3.53 -3.97 7.96
CA ALA A 83 3.63 -3.27 6.69
C ALA A 83 3.71 -4.21 5.49
N ASP A 84 4.36 -5.37 5.64
CA ASP A 84 4.54 -6.36 4.59
C ASP A 84 3.22 -7.13 4.33
N GLU A 85 2.45 -7.43 5.38
CA GLU A 85 1.09 -7.98 5.21
C GLU A 85 0.17 -7.00 4.45
N MET A 86 0.24 -5.72 4.78
CA MET A 86 -0.54 -4.68 4.10
C MET A 86 -0.10 -4.52 2.64
N GLU A 87 1.20 -4.53 2.35
CA GLU A 87 1.74 -4.51 1.00
C GLU A 87 1.21 -5.68 0.17
N ARG A 88 1.27 -6.90 0.73
CA ARG A 88 0.77 -8.12 0.08
C ARG A 88 -0.70 -7.99 -0.29
N VAL A 89 -1.53 -7.49 0.63
CA VAL A 89 -2.96 -7.29 0.40
C VAL A 89 -3.22 -6.26 -0.71
N PHE A 90 -2.49 -5.14 -0.73
CA PHE A 90 -2.62 -4.15 -1.79
C PHE A 90 -2.14 -4.68 -3.14
N ARG A 91 -1.06 -5.46 -3.17
CA ARG A 91 -0.55 -6.12 -4.37
C ARG A 91 -1.56 -7.13 -4.93
N GLU A 92 -2.17 -7.94 -4.08
CA GLU A 92 -3.23 -8.88 -4.47
C GLU A 92 -4.45 -8.14 -5.02
N HIS A 93 -4.84 -7.02 -4.39
CA HIS A 93 -5.92 -6.19 -4.89
C HIS A 93 -5.61 -5.59 -6.27
N ALA A 94 -4.40 -5.06 -6.45
CA ALA A 94 -3.94 -4.50 -7.72
C ALA A 94 -3.90 -5.56 -8.82
N ALA A 95 -3.45 -6.78 -8.52
CA ALA A 95 -3.45 -7.89 -9.47
C ALA A 95 -4.87 -8.27 -9.93
N GLY A 96 -5.87 -8.15 -9.05
CA GLY A 96 -7.27 -8.37 -9.40
C GLY A 96 -7.91 -7.25 -10.24
N LEU A 97 -7.30 -6.06 -10.24
CA LEU A 97 -7.72 -4.90 -11.06
C LEU A 97 -6.93 -4.77 -12.37
N ALA A 98 -5.73 -5.35 -12.42
CA ALA A 98 -4.88 -5.33 -13.59
C ALA A 98 -5.56 -6.08 -14.73
N GLU A 99 -5.89 -5.37 -15.81
CA GLU A 99 -6.38 -5.99 -17.03
C GLU A 99 -5.23 -6.76 -17.72
N ALA A 100 -5.59 -7.85 -18.39
CA ALA A 100 -4.64 -8.56 -19.23
C ALA A 100 -4.15 -7.61 -20.34
N PRO A 101 -2.85 -7.65 -20.72
CA PRO A 101 -2.36 -6.86 -21.83
C PRO A 101 -3.22 -7.11 -23.08
N VAL A 102 -3.71 -6.04 -23.71
CA VAL A 102 -4.46 -6.16 -24.96
C VAL A 102 -3.48 -6.60 -26.05
N GLU A 103 -3.66 -7.83 -26.54
CA GLU A 103 -2.92 -8.35 -27.69
C GLU A 103 -3.24 -7.51 -28.93
N GLY A 104 -2.21 -6.92 -29.57
CA GLY A 104 -2.36 -6.13 -30.80
C GLY A 104 -1.87 -4.68 -30.71
N THR A 105 -1.46 -4.20 -29.54
CA THR A 105 -0.85 -2.87 -29.40
C THR A 105 0.61 -2.90 -29.87
N SER A 106 1.03 -1.92 -30.67
CA SER A 106 2.38 -1.87 -31.26
C SER A 106 3.52 -1.65 -30.25
N LEU A 107 3.19 -1.28 -29.01
CA LEU A 107 4.13 -1.03 -27.93
C LEU A 107 3.70 -1.83 -26.68
N PRO A 108 4.66 -2.46 -25.98
CA PRO A 108 4.37 -3.13 -24.72
C PRO A 108 3.91 -2.11 -23.67
N PRO A 109 2.92 -2.45 -22.82
CA PRO A 109 2.47 -1.55 -21.78
C PRO A 109 3.59 -1.30 -20.76
N ALA A 110 3.68 -0.05 -20.29
CA ALA A 110 4.81 0.42 -19.50
C ALA A 110 4.55 0.35 -17.98
N VAL A 111 5.60 0.04 -17.23
CA VAL A 111 5.65 0.06 -15.76
C VAL A 111 6.76 1.01 -15.33
N ALA A 112 6.37 2.11 -14.67
CA ALA A 112 7.30 3.07 -14.11
C ALA A 112 7.71 2.66 -12.69
N ILE A 113 9.01 2.63 -12.42
CA ILE A 113 9.55 2.40 -11.09
C ILE A 113 10.13 3.71 -10.59
N ASP A 114 9.60 4.21 -9.48
CA ASP A 114 9.95 5.53 -8.91
C ASP A 114 10.05 5.46 -7.38
N GLY A 115 11.07 6.16 -6.84
CA GLY A 115 11.38 6.22 -5.42
C GLY A 115 10.90 7.53 -4.78
N LYS A 116 10.06 7.44 -3.76
CA LYS A 116 9.54 8.61 -3.03
C LYS A 116 9.91 8.58 -1.56
N THR A 117 10.43 9.71 -1.09
CA THR A 117 10.72 9.92 0.33
C THR A 117 9.47 10.45 1.05
N LEU A 118 9.01 9.71 2.05
CA LEU A 118 7.92 10.10 2.94
C LEU A 118 8.43 11.10 3.99
N ARG A 119 8.52 12.38 3.59
CA ARG A 119 9.14 13.47 4.37
C ARG A 119 8.53 13.70 5.77
N GLY A 120 7.37 13.13 6.08
CA GLY A 120 6.73 13.22 7.41
C GLY A 120 6.97 12.01 8.32
N SER A 121 7.75 11.01 7.89
CA SER A 121 7.95 9.77 8.63
C SER A 121 9.28 9.69 9.38
N PHE A 122 10.05 10.78 9.42
CA PHE A 122 11.29 10.84 10.20
C PHE A 122 10.97 10.88 11.70
N ASP A 123 11.86 10.31 12.51
CA ASP A 123 11.76 10.38 13.96
C ASP A 123 13.11 10.83 14.52
N ALA A 124 13.22 12.13 14.75
CA ALA A 124 14.45 12.76 15.26
C ALA A 124 14.80 12.28 16.67
N PHE A 125 13.82 11.84 17.48
CA PHE A 125 14.09 11.34 18.83
C PHE A 125 14.77 9.98 18.81
N HIS A 126 14.47 9.15 17.81
CA HIS A 126 15.05 7.83 17.64
C HIS A 126 16.07 7.76 16.48
N ASP A 127 16.53 8.92 15.99
CA ASP A 127 17.46 9.07 14.86
C ASP A 127 17.07 8.28 13.60
N ARG A 128 15.75 8.15 13.34
CA ARG A 128 15.24 7.47 12.15
C ARG A 128 15.05 8.45 11.01
N LYS A 129 15.64 8.12 9.86
CA LYS A 129 15.49 8.91 8.65
C LYS A 129 14.08 8.76 8.08
N ALA A 130 13.68 9.71 7.23
CA ALA A 130 12.45 9.59 6.48
C ALA A 130 12.47 8.30 5.64
N ALA A 131 11.35 7.58 5.65
CA ALA A 131 11.21 6.33 4.92
C ALA A 131 11.23 6.63 3.43
N HIS A 132 11.99 5.83 2.70
CA HIS A 132 12.05 5.93 1.25
C HIS A 132 11.34 4.70 0.66
N VAL A 133 10.37 4.93 -0.21
CA VAL A 133 9.48 3.88 -0.75
C VAL A 133 9.58 3.89 -2.27
N LEU A 134 9.94 2.73 -2.82
CA LEU A 134 9.89 2.47 -4.25
C LEU A 134 8.49 2.01 -4.63
N SER A 135 7.99 2.46 -5.78
CA SER A 135 6.65 2.10 -6.29
C SER A 135 6.74 1.65 -7.74
N ALA A 136 5.98 0.61 -8.11
CA ALA A 136 5.82 0.16 -9.49
C ALA A 136 4.44 0.55 -10.03
N PHE A 137 4.38 1.56 -10.88
CA PHE A 137 3.16 2.11 -11.44
C PHE A 137 2.93 1.59 -12.87
N ALA A 138 1.82 0.88 -13.10
CA ALA A 138 1.40 0.43 -14.42
C ALA A 138 0.62 1.53 -15.14
N ALA A 139 1.14 2.02 -16.26
CA ALA A 139 0.56 3.16 -16.97
C ALA A 139 -0.74 2.83 -17.71
N ASP A 140 -0.92 1.57 -18.13
CA ASP A 140 -2.10 1.06 -18.82
C ASP A 140 -3.33 1.01 -17.90
N GLY A 141 -3.16 0.47 -16.69
CA GLY A 141 -4.24 0.37 -15.70
C GLY A 141 -4.34 1.56 -14.76
N GLN A 142 -3.38 2.50 -14.79
CA GLN A 142 -3.23 3.58 -13.80
C GLN A 142 -3.24 3.08 -12.35
N ILE A 143 -2.67 1.89 -12.13
CA ILE A 143 -2.63 1.23 -10.83
C ILE A 143 -1.19 1.06 -10.34
N ILE A 144 -1.01 1.07 -9.03
CA ILE A 144 0.26 0.69 -8.43
C ILE A 144 0.25 -0.82 -8.20
N LEU A 145 1.21 -1.52 -8.82
CA LEU A 145 1.35 -2.97 -8.77
C LEU A 145 2.04 -3.46 -7.49
N GLY A 146 2.83 -2.59 -6.86
CA GLY A 146 3.54 -2.95 -5.64
C GLY A 146 4.39 -1.80 -5.14
N HIS A 147 4.78 -1.91 -3.87
CA HIS A 147 5.67 -0.96 -3.21
C HIS A 147 6.76 -1.71 -2.46
N LEU A 148 7.90 -1.08 -2.25
CA LEU A 148 8.98 -1.62 -1.45
C LEU A 148 9.60 -0.51 -0.61
N ALA A 149 9.57 -0.68 0.71
CA ALA A 149 10.32 0.21 1.60
C ALA A 149 11.82 -0.08 1.46
N ILE A 150 12.61 0.96 1.20
CA ILE A 150 14.06 0.87 1.08
C ILE A 150 14.66 1.09 2.46
N ALA A 151 15.39 0.08 2.94
CA ALA A 151 16.10 0.16 4.21
C ALA A 151 17.14 1.30 4.20
N GLU A 152 17.40 1.91 5.35
CA GLU A 152 18.28 3.10 5.47
C GLU A 152 19.71 2.92 4.93
N LYS A 153 20.18 1.67 4.83
CA LYS A 153 21.51 1.31 4.32
C LYS A 153 21.48 0.69 2.91
N SER A 154 20.30 0.63 2.28
CA SER A 154 20.13 0.10 0.93
C SER A 154 19.97 1.25 -0.07
N ASN A 155 20.23 0.93 -1.34
CA ASN A 155 20.11 1.86 -2.46
C ASN A 155 18.88 1.51 -3.30
N GLU A 156 18.37 2.46 -4.06
CA GLU A 156 17.20 2.28 -4.95
C GLU A 156 17.46 1.24 -6.05
N ILE A 157 18.70 1.08 -6.51
CA ILE A 157 19.07 0.18 -7.62
C ILE A 157 18.78 -1.30 -7.29
N PRO A 158 19.33 -1.90 -6.22
CA PRO A 158 19.00 -3.29 -5.87
C PRO A 158 17.52 -3.46 -5.51
N ALA A 159 16.88 -2.44 -4.93
CA ALA A 159 15.45 -2.47 -4.62
C ALA A 159 14.58 -2.53 -5.90
N ALA A 160 14.94 -1.77 -6.93
CA ALA A 160 14.27 -1.81 -8.23
C ALA A 160 14.42 -3.17 -8.91
N GLN A 161 15.62 -3.76 -8.88
CA GLN A 161 15.86 -5.10 -9.42
C GLN A 161 15.02 -6.17 -8.70
N ALA A 162 14.98 -6.11 -7.37
CA ALA A 162 14.15 -7.01 -6.55
C ALA A 162 12.66 -6.84 -6.85
N MET A 163 12.19 -5.59 -7.02
CA MET A 163 10.80 -5.30 -7.39
C MET A 163 10.42 -5.86 -8.75
N ILE A 164 11.27 -5.68 -9.78
CA ILE A 164 11.05 -6.24 -11.12
C ILE A 164 10.97 -7.78 -11.05
N ALA A 165 11.92 -8.41 -10.35
CA ALA A 165 11.94 -9.85 -10.18
C ALA A 165 10.69 -10.37 -9.43
N ALA A 166 10.25 -9.68 -8.38
CA ALA A 166 9.07 -10.03 -7.60
C ALA A 166 7.75 -9.84 -8.36
N LEU A 167 7.70 -8.88 -9.29
CA LEU A 167 6.53 -8.67 -10.15
C LEU A 167 6.41 -9.76 -11.23
N GLY A 168 7.54 -10.30 -11.71
CA GLY A 168 7.56 -11.42 -12.65
C GLY A 168 6.84 -11.17 -13.98
N LEU A 169 6.64 -9.89 -14.35
CA LEU A 169 5.89 -9.50 -15.54
C LEU A 169 6.75 -9.63 -16.80
N THR A 170 6.22 -10.29 -17.82
CA THR A 170 6.85 -10.43 -19.15
C THR A 170 6.16 -9.51 -20.16
N GLY A 171 6.88 -9.13 -21.22
CA GLY A 171 6.31 -8.28 -22.28
C GLY A 171 5.94 -6.86 -21.85
N ARG A 172 6.54 -6.36 -20.76
CA ARG A 172 6.35 -5.00 -20.24
C ARG A 172 7.58 -4.14 -20.49
N LEU A 173 7.38 -2.85 -20.73
CA LEU A 173 8.46 -1.86 -20.76
C LEU A 173 8.66 -1.29 -19.36
N PHE A 174 9.82 -1.51 -18.75
CA PHE A 174 10.14 -0.88 -17.47
C PHE A 174 10.85 0.46 -17.69
N THR A 175 10.34 1.53 -17.08
CA THR A 175 10.98 2.85 -17.10
C THR A 175 11.44 3.21 -15.69
N LEU A 176 12.69 3.64 -15.58
CA LEU A 176 13.32 4.06 -14.33
C LEU A 176 14.13 5.33 -14.57
N ASP A 177 14.51 6.03 -13.50
CA ASP A 177 15.41 7.18 -13.59
C ASP A 177 16.78 6.77 -14.18
N ALA A 178 17.43 7.70 -14.88
CA ALA A 178 18.76 7.55 -15.46
C ALA A 178 19.83 7.16 -14.42
N MET A 179 19.61 7.48 -13.14
CA MET A 179 20.49 7.03 -12.04
C MET A 179 20.63 5.50 -11.98
N HIS A 180 19.66 4.73 -12.49
CA HIS A 180 19.72 3.27 -12.56
C HIS A 180 20.64 2.73 -13.66
N CYS A 181 21.12 3.58 -14.59
CA CYS A 181 22.04 3.20 -15.67
C CYS A 181 23.50 3.06 -15.16
N GLN A 182 23.71 2.37 -14.04
CA GLN A 182 25.04 2.11 -13.51
C GLN A 182 25.63 0.87 -14.16
N LYS A 183 26.87 1.00 -14.67
CA LYS A 183 27.67 -0.16 -15.04
C LYS A 183 28.12 -0.83 -13.74
N ASN A 184 27.66 -2.04 -13.50
CA ASN A 184 28.31 -2.92 -12.54
C ASN A 184 29.72 -3.19 -13.07
N ILE A 185 30.73 -2.45 -12.58
CA ILE A 185 32.13 -2.89 -12.71
C ILE A 185 32.26 -4.08 -11.76
N ARG A 186 31.82 -5.25 -12.22
CA ARG A 186 32.29 -6.50 -11.65
C ARG A 186 33.66 -6.69 -12.26
N ASP A 187 34.71 -6.43 -11.49
CA ASP A 187 36.02 -7.00 -11.78
C ASP A 187 35.83 -8.52 -11.86
N CYS A 188 35.93 -9.05 -13.07
CA CYS A 188 36.20 -10.47 -13.29
C CYS A 188 37.70 -10.62 -13.01
N PRO A 189 38.07 -11.46 -12.05
CA PRO A 189 38.40 -12.85 -12.38
C PRO A 189 37.57 -13.87 -11.60
#